data_AF-A0A527G741-F1
#
_entry.id   AF-A0A527G741-F1
#
_cell.length_a   1.000
_cell.length_b   1.000
_cell.length_c   1.000
_cell.angle_alpha   90.00
_cell.angle_beta   90.00
_cell.angle_gamma   90.00
#
_symmetry.space_group_name_H-M   'P 1'
#
loop_
_entity.id
_entity.type
_entity.pdbx_description
1 polymer ?
#
loop_
_entity_poly.entity_id
_entity_poly.type
_entity_poly.pdbx_seq_one_letter_code
_entity_poly.pdbx_strand_id
1 'polypeptide(L)' 'VDDAAITNGKVQADGNMVHDMYLYQVKSPAESTKEWDYYKYLATIPGNEAFLSEKESGCPTAGQ' A
#
# COMPACT_ATOMS: atom_id res chain seq x y z
N VAL A 1 -11.05 -2.28 -6.98
CA VAL A 1 -10.12 -1.83 -8.04
C VAL A 1 -9.04 -2.87 -8.09
N ASP A 2 -8.97 -3.54 -9.23
CA ASP A 2 -8.03 -4.64 -9.47
C ASP A 2 -7.33 -4.33 -10.80
N ASP A 3 -6.03 -4.07 -10.72
CA ASP A 3 -5.18 -3.69 -11.84
C ASP A 3 -3.76 -4.27 -11.70
N ALA A 4 -2.84 -3.83 -12.57
CA ALA A 4 -1.47 -4.35 -12.61
C ALA A 4 -0.63 -4.06 -11.36
N ALA A 5 -1.00 -3.08 -10.54
CA ALA A 5 -0.27 -2.67 -9.35
C ALA A 5 -1.07 -2.89 -8.05
N ILE A 6 -2.41 -2.88 -8.14
CA ILE A 6 -3.30 -2.90 -6.98
C ILE A 6 -4.24 -4.09 -7.07
N THR A 7 -4.39 -4.83 -5.96
CA THR A 7 -5.41 -5.86 -5.79
C THR A 7 -6.35 -5.45 -4.66
N ASN A 8 -7.66 -5.63 -4.86
CA ASN A 8 -8.72 -5.29 -3.90
C ASN A 8 -8.70 -3.82 -3.41
N GLY A 9 -8.22 -2.89 -4.23
CA GLY A 9 -8.18 -1.47 -3.87
C GLY A 9 -9.57 -0.83 -3.86
N LYS A 10 -9.75 0.20 -3.05
CA LYS A 10 -10.97 1.02 -3.01
C LYS A 10 -10.59 2.50 -2.98
N VAL A 11 -11.17 3.27 -3.89
CA VAL A 11 -11.09 4.74 -3.83
C VAL A 11 -12.08 5.24 -2.78
N GLN A 12 -11.58 5.95 -1.78
CA GLN A 12 -12.36 6.64 -0.74
C GLN A 12 -12.94 7.96 -1.27
N ALA A 13 -13.94 8.52 -0.57
CA ALA A 13 -14.58 9.78 -0.93
C ALA A 13 -13.62 10.98 -0.91
N ASP A 14 -12.54 10.88 -0.14
CA ASP A 14 -11.43 11.85 -0.12
C ASP A 14 -10.46 11.70 -1.30
N GLY A 15 -10.66 10.70 -2.16
CA GLY A 15 -9.83 10.39 -3.33
C GLY A 15 -8.68 9.43 -3.07
N ASN A 16 -8.43 8.99 -1.82
CA ASN A 16 -7.36 8.04 -1.52
C ASN A 16 -7.68 6.65 -2.08
N MET A 17 -6.73 6.05 -2.80
CA MET A 17 -6.78 4.63 -3.16
C MET A 17 -6.30 3.80 -1.97
N VAL A 18 -7.22 3.23 -1.20
CA VAL A 18 -6.90 2.38 -0.07
C VAL A 18 -6.79 0.93 -0.51
N HIS A 19 -5.67 0.31 -0.17
CA HIS A 19 -5.31 -1.07 -0.49
C HIS A 19 -4.30 -1.56 0.54
N ASP A 20 -3.99 -2.85 0.55
CA ASP A 20 -2.96 -3.37 1.43
C ASP A 20 -1.58 -2.84 1.03
N MET A 21 -0.78 -2.50 2.04
CA MET A 21 0.61 -2.09 1.89
C MET A 21 1.53 -3.23 2.30
N TYR A 22 2.74 -3.24 1.76
CA TYR A 22 3.70 -4.32 2.01
C TYR A 22 5.00 -3.77 2.57
N LEU A 23 5.42 -4.31 3.70
CA LEU A 23 6.70 -4.00 4.32
C LEU A 23 7.79 -4.91 3.76
N TYR A 24 8.86 -4.29 3.27
CA TYR A 24 10.00 -4.97 2.70
C TYR A 24 11.31 -4.52 3.34
N GLN A 25 12.27 -5.43 3.38
CA GLN A 25 13.65 -5.15 3.71
C GLN A 25 14.52 -5.34 2.47
N VAL A 26 15.46 -4.41 2.23
CA VAL A 26 16.47 -4.55 1.18
C VAL A 26 17.36 -5.75 1.49
N LYS A 27 17.49 -6.65 0.52
CA LYS A 27 18.37 -7.82 0.58
C LYS A 27 19.85 -7.40 0.63
N SER A 28 20.68 -8.19 1.30
CA SER A 28 22.13 -8.07 1.16
C SER A 28 22.58 -8.48 -0.26
N PRO A 29 23.78 -8.07 -0.73
CA PRO A 29 24.26 -8.44 -2.06
C PRO A 29 24.31 -9.95 -2.31
N ALA A 30 24.55 -10.76 -1.26
CA ALA A 30 24.58 -12.22 -1.35
C ALA A 30 23.17 -12.85 -1.47
N GLU A 31 22.11 -12.14 -1.04
CA GLU A 31 20.72 -12.61 -1.08
C GLU A 31 19.99 -12.25 -2.40
N SER A 32 20.54 -11.32 -3.20
CA SER A 32 19.97 -10.89 -4.49
C SER A 32 20.56 -11.72 -5.63
N THR A 33 19.87 -12.77 -6.06
CA THR A 33 20.47 -13.77 -6.97
C THR A 33 20.25 -13.51 -8.45
N LYS A 34 19.43 -12.53 -8.80
CA LYS A 34 19.10 -12.17 -10.19
C LYS A 34 18.63 -10.73 -10.28
N GLU A 35 18.54 -10.20 -11.50
CA GLU A 35 17.99 -8.87 -11.74
C GLU A 35 16.59 -8.73 -11.10
N TRP A 36 16.35 -7.57 -10.47
CA TRP A 36 15.10 -7.20 -9.82
C TRP A 36 14.76 -7.96 -8.52
N ASP A 37 15.67 -8.79 -8.01
CA ASP A 37 15.49 -9.55 -6.75
C ASP A 37 15.99 -8.79 -5.51
N TYR A 38 15.40 -7.64 -5.22
CA TYR A 38 15.96 -6.68 -4.24
C TYR A 38 15.37 -6.77 -2.83
N TYR A 39 14.19 -7.35 -2.69
CA TYR A 39 13.41 -7.19 -1.46
C TYR A 39 13.09 -8.53 -0.82
N LYS A 40 13.17 -8.55 0.52
CA LYS A 40 12.62 -9.59 1.37
C LYS A 40 11.29 -9.09 1.92
N TYR A 41 10.21 -9.82 1.65
CA TYR A 41 8.90 -9.56 2.25
C TYR A 41 8.95 -9.77 3.77
N LEU A 42 8.40 -8.83 4.53
CA LEU A 42 8.32 -8.92 5.99
C LEU A 42 6.88 -9.02 6.48
N ALA A 43 5.97 -8.19 5.94
CA ALA A 43 4.58 -8.16 6.39
C ALA A 43 3.67 -7.50 5.34
N THR A 44 2.38 -7.82 5.44
CA THR A 44 1.28 -7.07 4.85
C THR A 44 0.67 -6.21 5.93
N ILE A 45 0.47 -4.94 5.62
CA ILE A 45 -0.21 -3.95 6.47
C ILE A 45 -1.59 -3.75 5.83
N PRO A 46 -2.69 -4.13 6.52
CA PRO A 46 -4.04 -3.96 6.00
C PRO A 46 -4.32 -2.50 5.61
N GLY A 47 -5.04 -2.28 4.51
CA GLY A 47 -5.29 -0.92 4.01
C GLY A 47 -6.02 0.00 5.02
N ASN A 48 -6.87 -0.54 5.89
CA ASN A 48 -7.54 0.23 6.94
C ASN A 48 -6.61 0.61 8.11
N GLU A 49 -5.43 0.01 8.21
CA GLU A 49 -4.38 0.37 9.18
C GLU A 49 -3.31 1.27 8.54
N ALA A 50 -3.06 1.09 7.24
CA ALA A 50 -2.03 1.83 6.50
C ALA A 50 -2.47 3.24 6.08
N PHE A 51 -3.77 3.48 5.90
CA PHE A 51 -4.33 4.74 5.43
C PHE A 51 -5.25 5.36 6.49
N LEU A 52 -5.31 6.70 6.53
CA LEU A 52 -6.30 7.41 7.33
C LEU A 52 -7.71 7.12 6.82
N SER A 53 -8.70 7.17 7.71
CA SER A 53 -10.10 7.18 7.28
C SER A 53 -10.46 8.52 6.64
N GLU A 54 -11.49 8.53 5.79
CA GLU A 54 -12.05 9.74 5.18
C GLU A 54 -12.28 10.87 6.20
N LYS A 55 -12.77 10.52 7.40
CA LYS A 55 -13.04 11.48 8.49
C LYS A 55 -11.78 12.04 9.13
N GLU A 56 -10.73 11.23 9.22
CA GLU A 56 -9.45 11.61 9.84
C GLU A 56 -8.47 12.22 8.83
N SER A 57 -8.76 12.11 7.53
CA SER A 57 -7.94 12.62 6.43
C SER A 57 -7.72 14.14 6.49
N GLY A 58 -8.61 14.88 7.16
CA GLY A 58 -8.61 16.34 7.18
C GLY A 58 -8.99 16.96 5.83
N CYS A 59 -9.40 16.17 4.84
CA CYS A 59 -9.79 16.65 3.53
C CYS A 59 -11.16 17.36 3.60
N PRO A 60 -11.26 18.65 3.20
CA PRO A 60 -12.50 19.42 3.32
C PRO A 60 -13.69 18.85 2.55
N THR A 61 -13.43 18.01 1.54
CA THR A 61 -14.45 17.44 0.65
C THR A 61 -14.76 15.97 0.95
N ALA A 62 -14.16 15.36 1.99
CA ALA A 62 -14.23 13.92 2.27
C ALA A 62 -15.60 13.38 2.73
N GLY A 63 -16.67 14.17 2.66
CA GLY A 63 -18.01 13.77 3.09
C GLY A 63 -19.14 14.48 2.33
N GLN A 64 -18.86 14.91 1.10
CA GLN A 64 -19.82 15.62 0.26
C GLN A 64 -20.55 14.68 -0.72
#